data_AF-A0A917ZJ37-F1
#
_entry.id   AF-A0A917ZJ37-F1
#
_cell.length_a   1.000
_cell.length_b   1.000
_cell.length_c   1.000
_cell.angle_alpha   90.00
_cell.angle_beta   90.00
_cell.angle_gamma   90.00
#
_symmetry.space_group_name_H-M   'P 1'
#
loop_
_entity.id
_entity.type
_entity.pdbx_description
1 polymer ?
#
loop_
_entity_poly.entity_id
_entity_poly.type
_entity_poly.pdbx_seq_one_letter_code
_entity_poly.pdbx_strand_id
1 'polypeptide(L)' 'MDGLAPRQALIMRLRFGLDGHDPCTPREIAVKLGLTPQWVRQLEKESLAWMRGHGSRQGLRAWAS' A
#
# COMPACT_ATOMS: atom_id res chain seq x y z
N MET A 1 6.58 11.94 1.25
CA MET A 1 5.50 10.95 1.47
C MET A 1 4.15 11.66 1.67
N ASP A 2 3.85 12.67 0.86
CA ASP A 2 2.89 13.73 1.23
C ASP A 2 1.51 13.60 0.54
N GLY A 3 1.01 12.38 0.33
CA GLY A 3 -0.26 12.25 -0.41
C GLY A 3 -1.03 10.93 -0.31
N LEU A 4 -0.44 9.88 0.27
CA LEU A 4 -1.20 8.71 0.70
C LEU A 4 -1.45 8.80 2.20
N ALA A 5 -2.63 8.39 2.64
CA ALA A 5 -2.91 8.25 4.06
C ALA A 5 -1.88 7.26 4.67
N PRO A 6 -1.38 7.50 5.89
CA PRO A 6 -0.34 6.65 6.50
C PRO A 6 -0.72 5.17 6.56
N ARG A 7 -2.02 4.86 6.65
CA ARG A 7 -2.54 3.48 6.56
C ARG A 7 -2.39 2.85 5.19
N GLN A 8 -2.61 3.61 4.11
CA GLN A 8 -2.46 3.13 2.73
C GLN A 8 -0.98 2.84 2.41
N ALA A 9 -0.08 3.73 2.84
CA ALA A 9 1.36 3.51 2.72
C ALA A 9 1.81 2.25 3.48
N LEU A 10 1.30 2.03 4.70
CA LEU A 10 1.60 0.83 5.48
C LEU A 10 1.09 -0.45 4.80
N ILE A 11 -0.14 -0.44 4.28
CA ILE A 11 -0.70 -1.57 3.54
C ILE A 11 0.17 -1.91 2.32
N MET A 12 0.60 -0.90 1.55
CA MET A 12 1.50 -1.14 0.43
C MET A 12 2.87 -1.66 0.88
N ARG A 13 3.45 -1.14 1.96
CA ARG A 13 4.74 -1.66 2.49
C ARG A 13 4.63 -3.14 2.86
N LEU A 14 3.57 -3.53 3.57
CA LEU A 14 3.32 -4.92 3.93
C LEU A 14 3.03 -5.80 2.71
N ARG A 15 2.26 -5.30 1.73
CA ARG A 15 1.87 -6.04 0.53
C ARG A 15 3.06 -6.43 -0.35
N PHE A 16 4.01 -5.51 -0.47
CA PHE A 16 5.15 -5.64 -1.39
C PHE A 16 6.45 -6.00 -0.67
N GLY A 17 6.40 -6.22 0.65
CA GLY A 17 7.57 -6.61 1.43
C GLY A 17 8.65 -5.51 1.49
N LEU A 18 8.22 -4.25 1.54
CA LEU A 18 9.13 -3.11 1.63
C LEU A 18 9.54 -2.90 3.08
N ASP A 19 10.70 -2.27 3.31
CA ASP A 19 11.25 -2.00 4.66
C ASP A 19 11.75 -3.25 5.41
N GLY A 20 12.04 -4.34 4.69
CA GLY A 20 12.49 -5.60 5.29
C GLY A 20 11.35 -6.49 5.83
N HIS A 21 10.10 -6.17 5.50
CA HIS A 21 8.96 -7.04 5.77
C HIS A 21 8.81 -8.11 4.70
N ASP A 22 8.28 -9.28 5.06
CA ASP A 22 7.84 -10.28 4.09
C ASP A 22 6.58 -9.81 3.34
N PRO A 23 6.47 -10.05 2.02
CA PRO A 23 5.28 -9.73 1.25
C PRO A 23 4.05 -10.46 1.83
N CYS A 24 3.11 -9.69 2.36
CA CYS A 24 1.90 -10.18 2.99
C CYS A 24 0.72 -10.16 2.01
N THR A 25 -0.13 -11.18 2.10
CA THR A 25 -1.41 -11.18 1.37
C THR A 25 -2.40 -10.17 1.98
N PRO A 26 -3.44 -9.73 1.24
CA PRO A 26 -4.46 -8.82 1.78
C PRO A 26 -5.17 -9.40 3.00
N ARG A 27 -5.23 -10.73 3.10
CA ARG A 27 -5.83 -11.45 4.22
C ARG A 27 -4.95 -11.35 5.47
N GLU A 28 -3.63 -11.52 5.32
CA GLU A 28 -2.69 -11.36 6.43
C GLU A 28 -2.58 -9.92 6.89
N ILE A 29 -2.58 -8.97 5.95
CA ILE A 29 -2.62 -7.54 6.27
C ILE A 29 -3.90 -7.19 7.02
N ALA A 30 -5.04 -7.72 6.59
CA ALA A 30 -6.32 -7.56 7.26
C ALA A 30 -6.28 -8.09 8.70
N VAL A 31 -5.72 -9.27 8.92
CA VAL A 31 -5.53 -9.83 10.27
C VAL A 31 -4.59 -8.97 11.12
N LYS A 32 -3.44 -8.55 10.57
CA LYS A 32 -2.45 -7.71 11.28
C LYS A 32 -3.00 -6.34 11.68
N LEU A 33 -3.88 -5.76 10.85
CA LEU A 33 -4.43 -4.41 11.06
C LEU A 33 -5.84 -4.40 11.67
N GLY A 34 -6.44 -5.58 11.94
CA GLY A 34 -7.82 -5.68 12.40
C GLY A 34 -8.85 -5.17 11.38
N LEU A 35 -8.53 -5.28 10.09
CA LEU A 35 -9.38 -4.85 8.97
C LEU A 35 -10.02 -6.06 8.28
N THR A 36 -10.96 -5.80 7.36
CA THR A 36 -11.45 -6.86 6.47
C THR A 36 -10.56 -6.96 5.21
N PRO A 37 -10.38 -8.16 4.63
CA PRO A 37 -9.58 -8.34 3.42
C PRO A 37 -10.09 -7.52 2.22
N GLN A 38 -11.42 -7.30 2.17
CA GLN A 38 -12.04 -6.45 1.14
C GLN A 38 -11.63 -4.99 1.31
N TRP A 39 -11.57 -4.49 2.54
CA TRP A 39 -11.12 -3.13 2.82
C TRP A 39 -9.67 -2.91 2.40
N VAL A 40 -8.80 -3.91 2.64
CA VAL A 40 -7.39 -3.87 2.19
C VAL A 40 -7.30 -3.77 0.67
N ARG A 41 -8.09 -4.57 -0.08
CA ARG A 41 -8.13 -4.50 -1.55
C ARG A 41 -8.66 -3.16 -2.06
N GLN A 42 -9.63 -2.57 -1.36
CA GLN A 42 -10.17 -1.28 -1.73
C GLN A 42 -9.13 -0.16 -1.56
N LEU A 43 -8.46 -0.13 -0.40
CA LEU A 43 -7.37 0.81 -0.16
C LEU A 43 -6.22 0.63 -1.15
N GLU A 44 -5.89 -0.60 -1.53
CA GLU A 44 -4.88 -0.89 -2.56
C GLU A 44 -5.29 -0.30 -3.92
N LYS A 45 -6.55 -0.49 -4.33
CA LYS A 45 -7.09 0.09 -5.57
C LYS A 45 -7.10 1.61 -5.54
N GLU A 46 -7.48 2.22 -4.42
CA GLU A 46 -7.46 3.68 -4.22
C GLU A 46 -6.04 4.22 -4.26
N SER A 47 -5.09 3.53 -3.62
CA SER A 47 -3.67 3.90 -3.62
C SER A 47 -3.08 3.88 -5.03
N LEU A 48 -3.41 2.84 -5.81
CA LEU A 48 -3.01 2.72 -7.21
C LEU A 48 -3.68 3.78 -8.10
N ALA A 49 -4.96 4.07 -7.88
CA ALA A 49 -5.69 5.11 -8.60
C ALA A 49 -5.11 6.51 -8.32
N TRP A 50 -4.81 6.79 -7.05
CA TRP A 50 -4.18 8.04 -6.62
C TRP A 50 -2.78 8.19 -7.24
N MET A 51 -1.96 7.13 -7.23
CA MET A 51 -0.64 7.15 -7.88
C MET A 51 -0.71 7.40 -9.39
N ARG A 52 -1.68 6.79 -10.08
CA ARG A 52 -1.88 6.99 -11.53
C ARG A 52 -2.39 8.39 -11.87
N GLY A 53 -3.26 8.96 -11.05
CA GLY A 53 -3.84 10.29 -11.29
C GLY A 53 -2.93 11.46 -10.93
N HIS A 54 -2.07 11.29 -9.90
CA HIS A 54 -1.32 12.42 -9.32
C HIS A 54 0.14 12.54 -9.78
N GLY A 55 0.57 11.75 -10.77
CA GLY A 55 1.81 11.99 -11.52
C GLY A 55 3.11 12.09 -10.68
N SER A 56 3.18 11.47 -9.51
CA SER A 56 4.43 11.42 -8.75
C SER A 56 5.38 10.43 -9.40
N ARG A 57 6.11 10.90 -10.43
CA ARG A 57 7.29 10.26 -11.04
C ARG A 57 8.34 9.81 -10.00
N GLN A 58 8.28 10.34 -8.78
CA GLN A 58 9.13 9.96 -7.64
C GLN A 58 8.55 8.83 -6.79
N GLY A 59 7.22 8.71 -6.68
CA GLY A 59 6.56 7.73 -5.81
C GLY A 59 6.68 6.29 -6.34
N LEU A 60 6.63 6.11 -7.66
CA LEU A 60 6.78 4.78 -8.29
C LEU A 60 8.25 4.32 -8.35
N ARG A 61 9.21 5.26 -8.45
CA ARG A 61 10.66 4.95 -8.47
C ARG A 61 11.22 4.68 -7.07
N ALA A 62 10.76 5.42 -6.05
CA ALA A 62 11.12 5.17 -4.66
C ALA A 62 10.51 3.87 -4.08
N TRP A 63 9.63 3.21 -4.84
CA TRP A 63 8.90 2.02 -4.43
C TRP A 63 9.39 0.74 -5.13
N ALA A 64 10.22 0.88 -6.16
CA ALA A 64 10.82 -0.21 -6.93
C ALA A 64 12.36 -0.22 -6.85
N SER A 65 12.95 0.50 -5.90
CA SER A 65 14.40 0.52 -5.61
C SER A 65 14.65 0.17 -4.16
#